data_AF-A0A077B0M4-F1
#
_entry.id   AF-A0A077B0M4-F1
#
_cell.length_a   1.000
_cell.length_b   1.000
_cell.length_c   1.000
_cell.angle_alpha   90.00
_cell.angle_beta   90.00
_cell.angle_gamma   90.00
#
_symmetry.space_group_name_H-M   'P 1'
#
loop_
_entity.id
_entity.type
_entity.pdbx_description
1 polymer ?
#
loop_
_entity_poly.entity_id
_entity_poly.type
_entity_poly.pdbx_seq_one_letter_code
_entity_poly.pdbx_strand_id
1 'polypeptide(L)'
;MKKTLSFSVGFRLSITYLTSAFLITAMVSTPIFAGSTGGTGSFINGSTGGTGGSGNDGVIDPTDGTDGDNGTGTGGSGGSADAVNGGRGDNGGDASGGTAAGGGGAGGNTTIVGGGSIMLTITGGDGGNGGRGSGGGGNGGGGGGGDGVILTGDTSINANITGGNGGDSAGASGGGGGGAGVVMTANGTITTNSTTSIAGGNGGNLTVTPMGSGGAGIIFTTSGTLNNAAAITGGNGYEGGKGVVLFAPNVSITNEGVIKGGNGPSAMGGTAGAGISVVSDTTINNTGAINGGNGASFTSNYSGAEGGNGSGGAIGSRNNNGSITRLGGEGINATGGNVTVITSGPISGGAAFTAGMDIFNRTYNAITFSGDNNVLELQNGYSFVGNVVCSGSGHTNNILVLGGTVDSTFDVAKLGSDSYQNFNKYEKRDLILGHYRILQQR
;
A
#
# COMPACT_ATOMS: atom_id res chain seq x y z
N MET A 1 45.06 -16.22 -56.27
CA MET A 1 44.04 -15.21 -56.67
C MET A 1 42.85 -15.29 -55.72
N LYS A 2 42.34 -14.12 -55.30
CA LYS A 2 41.49 -13.86 -54.13
C LYS A 2 40.23 -14.76 -54.04
N LYS A 3 40.06 -15.47 -52.92
CA LYS A 3 38.77 -16.00 -52.49
C LYS A 3 38.08 -14.94 -51.63
N THR A 4 36.97 -14.40 -52.12
CA THR A 4 36.11 -13.47 -51.39
C THR A 4 35.18 -14.29 -50.50
N LEU A 5 35.37 -14.21 -49.17
CA LEU A 5 34.43 -14.71 -48.18
C LEU A 5 33.43 -13.60 -47.87
N SER A 6 32.18 -13.78 -48.30
CA SER A 6 31.08 -12.88 -47.98
C SER A 6 30.46 -13.32 -46.65
N PHE A 7 30.67 -12.54 -45.59
CA PHE A 7 30.04 -12.74 -44.29
C PHE A 7 28.71 -11.96 -44.27
N SER A 8 27.58 -12.66 -44.30
CA SER A 8 26.26 -12.05 -44.14
C SER A 8 25.85 -12.16 -42.66
N VAL A 9 25.98 -11.06 -41.92
CA VAL A 9 25.41 -10.95 -40.58
C VAL A 9 23.95 -10.54 -40.74
N GLY A 10 23.05 -11.53 -40.72
CA GLY A 10 21.61 -11.27 -40.67
C GLY A 10 21.21 -10.83 -39.27
N PHE A 11 21.16 -9.52 -39.02
CA PHE A 11 20.43 -8.97 -37.87
C PHE A 11 18.93 -9.19 -38.09
N ARG A 12 18.36 -10.25 -37.51
CA ARG A 12 16.91 -10.39 -37.36
C ARG A 12 16.48 -9.61 -36.13
N LEU A 13 16.08 -8.36 -36.32
CA LEU A 13 15.32 -7.61 -35.33
C LEU A 13 13.91 -8.25 -35.28
N SER A 14 13.70 -9.18 -34.34
CA SER A 14 12.39 -9.77 -34.09
C SER A 14 11.52 -8.73 -33.37
N ILE A 15 10.81 -7.90 -34.14
CA ILE A 15 9.69 -7.10 -33.65
C ILE A 15 8.51 -8.04 -33.46
N THR A 16 8.46 -8.70 -32.31
CA THR A 16 7.28 -9.42 -31.84
C THR A 16 7.21 -9.15 -30.33
N TYR A 17 6.05 -8.68 -29.86
CA TYR A 17 5.74 -8.16 -28.50
C TYR A 17 5.95 -6.65 -28.28
N LEU A 18 5.30 -5.84 -29.12
CA LEU A 18 4.89 -4.48 -28.77
C LEU A 18 3.42 -4.48 -28.35
N THR A 19 3.09 -5.22 -27.28
CA THR A 19 1.77 -5.18 -26.63
C THR A 19 2.01 -5.16 -25.14
N SER A 20 1.57 -4.09 -24.47
CA SER A 20 1.74 -3.76 -23.05
C SER A 20 3.15 -3.35 -22.59
N ALA A 21 3.70 -2.32 -23.24
CA ALA A 21 4.44 -1.33 -22.45
C ALA A 21 3.40 -0.65 -21.54
N PHE A 22 3.15 -1.27 -20.39
CA PHE A 22 2.51 -0.61 -19.27
C PHE A 22 3.40 0.59 -18.98
N LEU A 23 2.95 1.77 -19.41
CA LEU A 23 3.47 3.04 -18.96
C LEU A 23 3.08 3.08 -17.47
N ILE A 24 3.86 2.38 -16.64
CA ILE A 24 3.92 2.68 -15.21
C ILE A 24 4.57 4.05 -15.21
N THR A 25 3.73 5.07 -15.36
CA THR A 25 3.97 6.35 -14.71
C THR A 25 4.01 5.99 -13.24
N ALA A 26 5.16 5.48 -12.79
CA ALA A 26 5.62 5.73 -11.45
C ALA A 26 5.80 7.24 -11.45
N MET A 27 4.68 7.95 -11.24
CA MET A 27 4.72 9.14 -10.44
C MET A 27 5.30 8.65 -9.12
N VAL A 28 6.63 8.58 -9.05
CA VAL A 28 7.36 8.96 -7.87
C VAL A 28 7.02 10.45 -7.72
N SER A 29 5.77 10.71 -7.35
CA SER A 29 5.42 11.82 -6.51
C SER A 29 6.35 11.61 -5.33
N THR A 30 7.47 12.32 -5.32
CA THR A 30 8.20 12.56 -4.08
C THR A 30 7.12 12.78 -3.02
N PRO A 31 7.03 11.99 -1.95
CA PRO A 31 6.00 12.19 -0.96
C PRO A 31 6.15 13.64 -0.50
N ILE A 32 5.26 14.52 -1.00
CA ILE A 32 5.15 15.87 -0.49
C ILE A 32 4.64 15.61 0.92
N PHE A 33 5.53 15.87 1.88
CA PHE A 33 5.40 15.58 3.30
C PHE A 33 3.94 15.59 3.76
N ALA A 34 3.48 14.41 4.21
CA ALA A 34 2.43 14.12 5.19
C ALA A 34 1.15 15.00 5.28
N GLY A 35 0.85 15.89 4.35
CA GLY A 35 -0.40 16.64 4.35
C GLY A 35 -1.50 15.82 3.70
N SER A 36 -2.53 15.44 4.46
CA SER A 36 -3.78 14.96 3.86
C SER A 36 -4.39 16.10 3.04
N THR A 37 -5.02 15.77 1.92
CA THR A 37 -5.67 16.75 1.03
C THR A 37 -7.18 16.65 1.15
N GLY A 38 -7.87 17.78 1.09
CA GLY A 38 -9.33 17.81 1.07
C GLY A 38 -9.88 17.25 -0.24
N GLY A 39 -11.15 16.86 -0.23
CA GLY A 39 -11.85 16.38 -1.43
C GLY A 39 -12.14 17.50 -2.41
N THR A 40 -12.41 17.17 -3.67
CA THR A 40 -12.85 18.16 -4.66
C THR A 40 -14.35 18.02 -4.90
N GLY A 41 -15.03 19.15 -5.12
CA GLY A 41 -16.43 19.15 -5.57
C GLY A 41 -16.55 18.67 -7.02
N SER A 42 -17.68 18.05 -7.36
CA SER A 42 -17.92 17.51 -8.70
C SER A 42 -17.98 18.60 -9.78
N PHE A 43 -17.37 18.35 -10.94
CA PHE A 43 -17.57 19.15 -12.15
C PHE A 43 -18.85 18.70 -12.87
N ILE A 44 -19.93 19.46 -12.73
CA ILE A 44 -21.15 19.24 -13.53
C ILE A 44 -21.51 20.55 -14.22
N ASN A 45 -21.73 20.48 -15.55
CA ASN A 45 -22.18 21.59 -16.39
C ASN A 45 -21.27 22.83 -16.38
N GLY A 46 -19.96 22.66 -16.27
CA GLY A 46 -18.97 23.74 -16.38
C GLY A 46 -18.77 24.57 -15.10
N SER A 47 -19.39 24.20 -13.98
CA SER A 47 -19.07 24.73 -12.65
C SER A 47 -18.04 23.86 -11.93
N THR A 48 -17.00 24.46 -11.35
CA THR A 48 -16.08 23.76 -10.44
C THR A 48 -16.62 23.83 -9.01
N GLY A 49 -16.72 22.69 -8.34
CA GLY A 49 -17.11 22.66 -6.92
C GLY A 49 -15.95 23.05 -6.01
N GLY A 50 -16.27 23.46 -4.77
CA GLY A 50 -15.25 23.86 -3.79
C GLY A 50 -14.26 22.74 -3.46
N THR A 51 -13.02 23.10 -3.14
CA THR A 51 -11.99 22.15 -2.71
C THR A 51 -11.88 22.14 -1.19
N GLY A 52 -11.70 20.98 -0.58
CA GLY A 52 -11.46 20.90 0.87
C GLY A 52 -10.04 21.37 1.21
N GLY A 53 -9.87 21.89 2.42
CA GLY A 53 -8.58 22.34 2.95
C GLY A 53 -7.61 21.19 3.22
N SER A 54 -6.31 21.49 3.26
CA SER A 54 -5.26 20.53 3.62
C SER A 54 -5.15 20.37 5.14
N GLY A 55 -4.92 19.15 5.60
CA GLY A 55 -4.64 18.86 7.01
C GLY A 55 -3.25 19.34 7.42
N ASN A 56 -3.07 19.55 8.73
CA ASN A 56 -1.78 19.93 9.30
C ASN A 56 -0.78 18.76 9.24
N ASP A 57 0.40 18.99 8.67
CA ASP A 57 1.51 18.02 8.57
C ASP A 57 2.43 18.00 9.81
N GLY A 58 2.09 18.77 10.83
CA GLY A 58 2.84 19.03 12.05
C GLY A 58 3.78 20.24 11.97
N VAL A 59 3.84 20.92 10.82
CA VAL A 59 4.66 22.14 10.61
C VAL A 59 3.82 23.29 10.06
N ILE A 60 2.84 22.99 9.21
CA ILE A 60 1.99 23.99 8.53
C ILE A 60 0.57 23.91 9.08
N ASP A 61 0.03 25.06 9.53
CA ASP A 61 -1.36 25.17 9.97
C ASP A 61 -2.33 24.64 8.89
N PRO A 62 -3.43 23.98 9.30
CA PRO A 62 -4.41 23.51 8.33
C PRO A 62 -4.95 24.68 7.52
N THR A 63 -5.19 24.46 6.22
CA THR A 63 -5.81 25.48 5.37
C THR A 63 -7.31 25.29 5.35
N ASP A 64 -8.04 26.38 5.16
CA ASP A 64 -9.46 26.31 4.82
C ASP A 64 -9.64 25.77 3.39
N GLY A 65 -10.80 25.16 3.14
CA GLY A 65 -11.22 24.82 1.78
C GLY A 65 -11.60 26.07 0.98
N THR A 66 -11.53 25.96 -0.35
CA THR A 66 -11.98 27.04 -1.24
C THR A 66 -13.45 26.86 -1.61
N ASP A 67 -14.18 27.96 -1.77
CA ASP A 67 -15.52 27.97 -2.33
C ASP A 67 -15.51 27.58 -3.82
N GLY A 68 -16.62 27.00 -4.31
CA GLY A 68 -16.83 26.78 -5.74
C GLY A 68 -17.16 28.09 -6.49
N ASP A 69 -17.09 28.05 -7.83
CA ASP A 69 -17.14 29.23 -8.73
C ASP A 69 -18.38 30.13 -8.59
N ASN A 70 -19.46 29.64 -7.96
CA ASN A 70 -20.72 30.35 -7.82
C ASN A 70 -20.99 30.87 -6.38
N GLY A 71 -20.01 30.80 -5.47
CA GLY A 71 -20.18 31.22 -4.07
C GLY A 71 -21.21 30.39 -3.29
N THR A 72 -21.50 29.17 -3.76
CA THR A 72 -22.38 28.20 -3.09
C THR A 72 -21.61 26.89 -2.94
N GLY A 73 -21.72 26.23 -1.78
CA GLY A 73 -20.96 25.02 -1.45
C GLY A 73 -19.51 25.29 -1.03
N THR A 74 -19.33 25.84 0.18
CA THR A 74 -18.01 26.10 0.78
C THR A 74 -17.24 24.79 0.97
N GLY A 75 -15.95 24.73 0.62
CA GLY A 75 -15.10 23.59 0.96
C GLY A 75 -14.96 23.44 2.48
N GLY A 76 -14.90 22.22 2.99
CA GLY A 76 -14.60 21.96 4.41
C GLY A 76 -13.16 22.34 4.76
N SER A 77 -12.94 22.88 5.96
CA SER A 77 -11.60 23.17 6.49
C SER A 77 -10.83 21.91 6.87
N GLY A 78 -9.50 21.95 6.78
CA GLY A 78 -8.64 20.86 7.25
C GLY A 78 -8.64 20.74 8.78
N GLY A 79 -8.56 19.52 9.30
CA GLY A 79 -8.40 19.26 10.73
C GLY A 79 -7.01 19.69 11.23
N SER A 80 -6.99 20.30 12.42
CA SER A 80 -5.73 20.65 13.11
C SER A 80 -5.00 19.41 13.60
N ALA A 81 -3.67 19.49 13.73
CA ALA A 81 -2.93 18.54 14.55
C ALA A 81 -3.27 18.76 16.03
N ASP A 82 -3.40 17.69 16.80
CA ASP A 82 -3.52 17.73 18.26
C ASP A 82 -2.70 16.59 18.87
N ALA A 83 -2.14 16.79 20.05
CA ALA A 83 -1.03 16.04 20.62
C ALA A 83 -1.31 14.54 20.89
N VAL A 84 -2.56 14.09 20.81
CA VAL A 84 -2.96 12.70 21.09
C VAL A 84 -3.90 12.10 20.04
N ASN A 85 -4.80 12.89 19.44
CA ASN A 85 -5.60 12.48 18.29
C ASN A 85 -5.63 13.60 17.25
N GLY A 86 -5.37 13.31 15.98
CA GLY A 86 -5.50 14.31 14.92
C GLY A 86 -6.92 14.88 14.86
N GLY A 87 -7.05 16.18 14.61
CA GLY A 87 -8.32 16.84 14.44
C GLY A 87 -9.04 16.35 13.19
N ARG A 88 -10.37 16.21 13.27
CA ARG A 88 -11.18 15.85 12.11
C ARG A 88 -11.27 17.02 11.13
N GLY A 89 -11.31 16.71 9.84
CA GLY A 89 -11.66 17.68 8.81
C GLY A 89 -13.14 18.08 8.91
N ASP A 90 -13.46 19.31 8.56
CA ASP A 90 -14.84 19.78 8.50
C ASP A 90 -15.57 19.21 7.28
N ASN A 91 -16.88 19.05 7.41
CA ASN A 91 -17.71 18.67 6.27
C ASN A 91 -17.78 19.81 5.25
N GLY A 92 -17.82 19.45 3.97
CA GLY A 92 -18.14 20.40 2.89
C GLY A 92 -19.57 20.93 3.03
N GLY A 93 -19.76 22.19 2.66
CA GLY A 93 -21.06 22.86 2.69
C GLY A 93 -22.02 22.29 1.64
N ASP A 94 -23.28 22.14 2.04
CA ASP A 94 -24.37 21.77 1.12
C ASP A 94 -24.67 22.93 0.15
N ALA A 95 -25.02 22.58 -1.10
CA ALA A 95 -25.39 23.57 -2.10
C ALA A 95 -26.85 24.01 -1.95
N SER A 96 -27.10 25.22 -1.43
CA SER A 96 -28.44 25.81 -1.36
C SER A 96 -28.85 26.44 -2.70
N GLY A 97 -29.16 25.62 -3.71
CA GLY A 97 -29.75 26.09 -4.98
C GLY A 97 -28.90 25.93 -6.25
N GLY A 98 -27.80 25.17 -6.20
CA GLY A 98 -26.94 24.85 -7.34
C GLY A 98 -26.56 23.37 -7.44
N THR A 99 -25.91 23.00 -8.55
CA THR A 99 -25.42 21.64 -8.86
C THR A 99 -24.03 21.32 -8.30
N ALA A 100 -23.39 22.25 -7.58
CA ALA A 100 -22.01 22.12 -7.12
C ALA A 100 -21.95 22.14 -5.59
N ALA A 101 -21.72 20.98 -4.99
CA ALA A 101 -21.49 20.83 -3.55
C ALA A 101 -20.01 21.04 -3.19
N GLY A 102 -19.72 21.46 -1.97
CA GLY A 102 -18.36 21.62 -1.47
C GLY A 102 -17.70 20.27 -1.15
N GLY A 103 -16.39 20.14 -1.39
CA GLY A 103 -15.59 18.99 -0.93
C GLY A 103 -15.39 18.99 0.60
N GLY A 104 -15.21 17.82 1.19
CA GLY A 104 -14.89 17.67 2.61
C GLY A 104 -13.43 18.02 2.91
N GLY A 105 -13.16 18.60 4.06
CA GLY A 105 -11.81 18.96 4.50
C GLY A 105 -10.97 17.74 4.90
N ALA A 106 -9.65 17.83 4.82
CA ALA A 106 -8.79 16.70 5.20
C ALA A 106 -8.66 16.54 6.72
N GLY A 107 -8.38 15.35 7.22
CA GLY A 107 -8.10 15.09 8.63
C GLY A 107 -6.66 15.44 9.01
N GLY A 108 -6.46 16.02 10.19
CA GLY A 108 -5.13 16.40 10.68
C GLY A 108 -4.29 15.20 11.12
N ASN A 109 -2.97 15.34 11.05
CA ASN A 109 -2.06 14.34 11.63
C ASN A 109 -2.00 14.50 13.15
N THR A 110 -1.72 13.43 13.87
CA THR A 110 -1.70 13.51 15.33
C THR A 110 -0.41 14.11 15.89
N THR A 111 0.75 13.50 15.62
CA THR A 111 1.94 13.82 16.41
C THR A 111 3.23 13.53 15.66
N ILE A 112 4.14 14.51 15.63
CA ILE A 112 5.55 14.28 15.32
C ILE A 112 6.24 13.87 16.61
N VAL A 113 6.71 12.62 16.69
CA VAL A 113 7.46 12.10 17.85
C VAL A 113 8.94 11.98 17.49
N GLY A 114 9.77 12.76 18.19
CA GLY A 114 11.22 12.73 18.11
C GLY A 114 11.82 11.66 19.03
N GLY A 115 11.74 10.40 18.62
CA GLY A 115 12.29 9.25 19.34
C GLY A 115 11.66 8.97 20.71
N GLY A 116 12.06 7.86 21.34
CA GLY A 116 11.61 7.44 22.67
C GLY A 116 10.50 6.38 22.66
N SER A 117 9.57 6.42 23.62
CA SER A 117 8.51 5.42 23.75
C SER A 117 7.12 6.03 23.59
N ILE A 118 6.29 5.44 22.74
CA ILE A 118 4.87 5.76 22.61
C ILE A 118 4.08 4.81 23.50
N MET A 119 3.44 5.36 24.53
CA MET A 119 2.69 4.62 25.56
C MET A 119 1.18 4.90 25.52
N LEU A 120 0.75 5.87 24.70
CA LEU A 120 -0.65 6.27 24.57
C LEU A 120 -1.20 5.81 23.22
N THR A 121 -2.45 5.39 23.21
CA THR A 121 -3.17 5.11 21.97
C THR A 121 -3.31 6.40 21.17
N ILE A 122 -2.99 6.34 19.88
CA ILE A 122 -2.99 7.50 18.98
C ILE A 122 -3.84 7.19 17.74
N THR A 123 -4.71 8.13 17.36
CA THR A 123 -5.51 8.03 16.14
C THR A 123 -5.37 9.28 15.29
N GLY A 124 -5.01 9.11 14.01
CA GLY A 124 -5.02 10.19 13.02
C GLY A 124 -6.40 10.80 12.83
N GLY A 125 -6.47 12.05 12.40
CA GLY A 125 -7.73 12.75 12.19
C GLY A 125 -8.52 12.17 11.02
N ASP A 126 -9.82 11.96 11.19
CA ASP A 126 -10.68 11.55 10.08
C ASP A 126 -10.86 12.69 9.07
N GLY A 127 -10.97 12.36 7.79
CA GLY A 127 -11.38 13.30 6.76
C GLY A 127 -12.85 13.72 6.94
N GLY A 128 -13.14 14.97 6.60
CA GLY A 128 -14.49 15.53 6.58
C GLY A 128 -15.31 14.99 5.41
N ASN A 129 -16.63 14.93 5.58
CA ASN A 129 -17.51 14.43 4.54
C ASN A 129 -17.71 15.47 3.43
N GLY A 130 -17.89 15.04 2.19
CA GLY A 130 -18.30 15.93 1.10
C GLY A 130 -19.74 16.44 1.29
N GLY A 131 -20.05 17.64 0.79
CA GLY A 131 -21.38 18.23 0.85
C GLY A 131 -22.38 17.59 -0.12
N ARG A 132 -23.68 17.84 0.09
CA ARG A 132 -24.77 17.43 -0.80
C ARG A 132 -25.11 18.50 -1.82
N GLY A 133 -25.28 18.09 -3.08
CA GLY A 133 -25.86 18.94 -4.12
C GLY A 133 -27.38 18.96 -4.06
N SER A 134 -27.98 20.05 -4.51
CA SER A 134 -29.45 20.16 -4.62
C SER A 134 -29.97 19.48 -5.90
N GLY A 135 -31.17 18.90 -5.85
CA GLY A 135 -31.88 18.42 -7.04
C GLY A 135 -31.29 17.20 -7.76
N GLY A 136 -30.45 16.40 -7.10
CA GLY A 136 -29.80 15.22 -7.69
C GLY A 136 -28.56 15.53 -8.54
N GLY A 137 -28.12 16.79 -8.58
CA GLY A 137 -26.90 17.21 -9.27
C GLY A 137 -25.73 17.38 -8.31
N GLY A 138 -24.75 16.46 -8.37
CA GLY A 138 -23.38 16.60 -7.85
C GLY A 138 -23.21 16.47 -6.34
N ASN A 139 -22.50 15.44 -5.88
CA ASN A 139 -22.03 15.35 -4.49
C ASN A 139 -20.58 15.83 -4.40
N GLY A 140 -20.16 16.34 -3.25
CA GLY A 140 -18.75 16.60 -2.96
C GLY A 140 -18.02 15.31 -2.61
N GLY A 141 -16.73 15.22 -2.95
CA GLY A 141 -15.86 14.18 -2.42
C GLY A 141 -15.55 14.40 -0.94
N GLY A 142 -15.41 13.32 -0.17
CA GLY A 142 -14.89 13.37 1.20
C GLY A 142 -13.39 13.63 1.23
N GLY A 143 -12.90 14.23 2.32
CA GLY A 143 -11.49 14.55 2.52
C GLY A 143 -10.64 13.33 2.92
N GLY A 144 -9.33 13.40 2.75
CA GLY A 144 -8.43 12.33 3.17
C GLY A 144 -8.26 12.27 4.70
N GLY A 145 -8.01 11.09 5.25
CA GLY A 145 -7.63 10.91 6.64
C GLY A 145 -6.16 11.28 6.90
N GLY A 146 -5.87 11.73 8.11
CA GLY A 146 -4.53 12.08 8.60
C GLY A 146 -3.77 10.90 9.20
N ASP A 147 -2.45 11.04 9.34
CA ASP A 147 -1.59 9.99 9.85
C ASP A 147 -1.74 9.85 11.38
N GLY A 148 -1.59 8.62 11.86
CA GLY A 148 -1.51 8.33 13.28
C GLY A 148 -0.28 9.03 13.88
N VAL A 149 0.92 8.60 13.53
CA VAL A 149 2.16 9.16 14.07
C VAL A 149 3.21 9.37 12.99
N ILE A 150 3.96 10.47 13.09
CA ILE A 150 5.17 10.73 12.29
C ILE A 150 6.39 10.58 13.18
N LEU A 151 7.33 9.72 12.81
CA LEU A 151 8.55 9.43 13.55
C LEU A 151 9.76 10.06 12.88
N THR A 152 10.64 10.65 13.69
CA THR A 152 11.90 11.28 13.26
C THR A 152 13.14 10.66 13.92
N GLY A 153 13.02 9.48 14.52
CA GLY A 153 14.13 8.75 15.13
C GLY A 153 13.73 7.42 15.77
N ASP A 154 14.65 6.82 16.53
CA ASP A 154 14.46 5.53 17.20
C ASP A 154 13.28 5.57 18.17
N THR A 155 12.30 4.68 17.96
CA THR A 155 11.03 4.71 18.71
C THR A 155 10.57 3.30 19.09
N SER A 156 10.16 3.13 20.36
CA SER A 156 9.44 1.96 20.85
C SER A 156 7.94 2.25 20.92
N ILE A 157 7.12 1.39 20.31
CA ILE A 157 5.67 1.51 20.29
C ILE A 157 5.07 0.46 21.22
N ASN A 158 4.48 0.92 22.32
CA ASN A 158 3.81 0.11 23.35
C ASN A 158 2.32 0.46 23.46
N ALA A 159 1.74 1.06 22.43
CA ALA A 159 0.33 1.41 22.36
C ALA A 159 -0.25 1.17 20.96
N ASN A 160 -1.57 1.24 20.85
CA ASN A 160 -2.25 1.10 19.57
C ASN A 160 -2.17 2.39 18.77
N ILE A 161 -1.84 2.29 17.48
CA ILE A 161 -1.77 3.45 16.58
C ILE A 161 -2.68 3.17 15.39
N THR A 162 -3.53 4.12 15.03
CA THR A 162 -4.42 4.00 13.87
C THR A 162 -4.36 5.27 13.02
N GLY A 163 -4.24 5.14 11.70
CA GLY A 163 -4.44 6.27 10.79
C GLY A 163 -5.90 6.73 10.76
N GLY A 164 -6.14 7.99 10.48
CA GLY A 164 -7.48 8.55 10.34
C GLY A 164 -8.21 7.98 9.12
N ASN A 165 -9.53 7.82 9.21
CA ASN A 165 -10.30 7.33 8.07
C ASN A 165 -10.50 8.44 7.03
N GLY A 166 -10.65 8.08 5.76
CA GLY A 166 -11.13 9.01 4.75
C GLY A 166 -12.59 9.39 4.98
N GLY A 167 -12.94 10.63 4.66
CA GLY A 167 -14.29 11.14 4.74
C GLY A 167 -15.23 10.51 3.73
N ASP A 168 -16.50 10.42 4.09
CA ASP A 168 -17.54 9.91 3.20
C ASP A 168 -17.93 10.98 2.18
N SER A 169 -18.46 10.53 1.04
CA SER A 169 -19.27 11.42 0.20
C SER A 169 -20.68 11.44 0.75
N ALA A 170 -21.39 12.57 0.70
CA ALA A 170 -22.78 12.61 1.13
C ALA A 170 -23.77 11.90 0.17
N GLY A 171 -23.26 11.16 -0.82
CA GLY A 171 -23.99 10.29 -1.73
C GLY A 171 -23.15 9.09 -2.19
N ALA A 172 -23.49 8.50 -3.34
CA ALA A 172 -22.92 7.22 -3.77
C ALA A 172 -21.52 7.30 -4.42
N SER A 173 -20.81 8.43 -4.37
CA SER A 173 -19.45 8.49 -4.94
C SER A 173 -18.57 9.56 -4.33
N GLY A 174 -17.30 9.21 -4.10
CA GLY A 174 -16.26 10.17 -3.75
C GLY A 174 -15.65 10.01 -2.35
N GLY A 175 -15.46 8.80 -1.82
CA GLY A 175 -14.81 8.62 -0.51
C GLY A 175 -13.33 9.05 -0.51
N GLY A 176 -12.87 9.69 0.56
CA GLY A 176 -11.45 10.06 0.73
C GLY A 176 -10.55 8.86 1.07
N GLY A 177 -9.24 8.98 0.85
CA GLY A 177 -8.26 7.95 1.24
C GLY A 177 -7.97 7.97 2.74
N GLY A 178 -7.64 6.83 3.34
CA GLY A 178 -7.24 6.74 4.76
C GLY A 178 -5.79 7.16 5.02
N GLY A 179 -5.49 7.66 6.22
CA GLY A 179 -4.13 8.00 6.65
C GLY A 179 -3.31 6.78 7.05
N ALA A 180 -1.99 6.91 7.10
CA ALA A 180 -1.13 5.83 7.59
C ALA A 180 -1.20 5.70 9.11
N GLY A 181 -0.90 4.51 9.65
CA GLY A 181 -0.71 4.35 11.09
C GLY A 181 0.55 5.09 11.55
N VAL A 182 1.69 4.73 10.97
CA VAL A 182 3.00 5.32 11.28
C VAL A 182 3.76 5.71 10.02
N VAL A 183 4.39 6.88 10.01
CA VAL A 183 5.28 7.33 8.93
C VAL A 183 6.67 7.64 9.50
N MET A 184 7.69 6.92 9.05
CA MET A 184 9.09 7.18 9.37
C MET A 184 9.68 8.15 8.34
N THR A 185 10.11 9.33 8.80
CA THR A 185 10.65 10.42 7.96
C THR A 185 12.14 10.70 8.17
N ALA A 186 12.75 10.03 9.14
CA ALA A 186 14.18 10.07 9.37
C ALA A 186 14.71 8.66 9.64
N ASN A 187 16.02 8.48 9.53
CA ASN A 187 16.65 7.20 9.81
C ASN A 187 16.46 6.82 11.28
N GLY A 188 16.23 5.53 11.53
CA GLY A 188 16.12 5.00 12.89
C GLY A 188 15.44 3.63 12.93
N THR A 189 15.12 3.21 14.14
CA THR A 189 14.55 1.90 14.46
C THR A 189 13.15 2.05 15.06
N ILE A 190 12.16 1.39 14.46
CA ILE A 190 10.85 1.19 15.05
C ILE A 190 10.83 -0.17 15.75
N THR A 191 10.54 -0.21 17.03
CA THR A 191 10.35 -1.47 17.78
C THR A 191 8.93 -1.54 18.31
N THR A 192 8.17 -2.57 17.93
CA THR A 192 6.78 -2.76 18.38
C THR A 192 6.67 -3.88 19.39
N ASN A 193 5.74 -3.77 20.34
CA ASN A 193 5.47 -4.79 21.34
C ASN A 193 4.31 -5.71 20.89
N SER A 194 4.36 -7.00 21.24
CA SER A 194 3.36 -8.00 20.84
C SER A 194 1.93 -7.73 21.32
N THR A 195 1.77 -6.85 22.31
CA THR A 195 0.45 -6.43 22.82
C THR A 195 -0.17 -5.25 22.06
N THR A 196 0.53 -4.70 21.07
CA THR A 196 0.10 -3.50 20.32
C THR A 196 -0.45 -3.84 18.94
N SER A 197 -1.24 -2.92 18.39
CA SER A 197 -1.63 -2.94 16.98
C SER A 197 -1.37 -1.61 16.30
N ILE A 198 -0.82 -1.66 15.09
CA ILE A 198 -0.65 -0.51 14.20
C ILE A 198 -1.52 -0.73 12.97
N ALA A 199 -2.41 0.21 12.67
CA ALA A 199 -3.33 0.11 11.56
C ALA A 199 -3.31 1.38 10.69
N GLY A 200 -3.38 1.20 9.37
CA GLY A 200 -3.79 2.30 8.49
C GLY A 200 -5.26 2.62 8.65
N GLY A 201 -5.65 3.86 8.37
CA GLY A 201 -7.04 4.29 8.34
C GLY A 201 -7.78 3.71 7.14
N ASN A 202 -9.09 3.49 7.27
CA ASN A 202 -9.89 3.00 6.16
C ASN A 202 -10.17 4.13 5.15
N GLY A 203 -10.41 3.78 3.89
CA GLY A 203 -10.97 4.71 2.92
C GLY A 203 -12.45 5.02 3.19
N GLY A 204 -12.91 6.16 2.68
CA GLY A 204 -14.29 6.64 2.81
C GLY A 204 -15.33 5.87 1.98
N ASN A 205 -16.57 5.91 2.49
CA ASN A 205 -17.83 5.31 2.05
C ASN A 205 -17.88 3.78 2.02
N LEU A 206 -17.73 3.12 3.17
CA LEU A 206 -17.78 1.64 3.27
C LEU A 206 -19.18 1.00 3.07
N THR A 207 -20.26 1.79 2.98
CA THR A 207 -21.63 1.27 3.15
C THR A 207 -22.40 1.05 1.85
N VAL A 208 -22.26 1.91 0.85
CA VAL A 208 -23.01 1.79 -0.41
C VAL A 208 -22.06 1.61 -1.59
N THR A 209 -20.93 2.34 -1.57
CA THR A 209 -19.92 2.30 -2.62
C THR A 209 -18.55 2.70 -2.09
N PRO A 210 -17.71 1.75 -1.63
CA PRO A 210 -16.39 2.07 -1.10
C PRO A 210 -15.49 2.51 -2.24
N MET A 211 -15.00 3.74 -2.15
CA MET A 211 -14.21 4.35 -3.22
C MET A 211 -12.89 4.95 -2.75
N GLY A 212 -12.73 5.22 -1.45
CA GLY A 212 -11.43 5.60 -0.90
C GLY A 212 -10.51 4.39 -0.72
N SER A 213 -9.22 4.55 -0.96
CA SER A 213 -8.21 3.55 -0.62
C SER A 213 -7.88 3.59 0.88
N GLY A 214 -7.49 2.47 1.46
CA GLY A 214 -7.01 2.40 2.84
C GLY A 214 -5.55 2.85 2.97
N GLY A 215 -5.21 3.46 4.10
CA GLY A 215 -3.84 3.87 4.40
C GLY A 215 -2.93 2.71 4.78
N ALA A 216 -1.61 2.90 4.72
CA ALA A 216 -0.66 1.87 5.13
C ALA A 216 -0.61 1.72 6.67
N GLY A 217 -0.21 0.55 7.16
CA GLY A 217 0.13 0.39 8.58
C GLY A 217 1.36 1.22 8.95
N ILE A 218 2.48 0.95 8.29
CA ILE A 218 3.74 1.69 8.43
C ILE A 218 4.31 2.10 7.07
N ILE A 219 4.85 3.31 6.96
CA ILE A 219 5.57 3.82 5.79
C ILE A 219 7.01 4.19 6.18
N PHE A 220 7.99 3.67 5.44
CA PHE A 220 9.37 4.13 5.47
C PHE A 220 9.65 5.02 4.26
N THR A 221 9.88 6.31 4.50
CA THR A 221 10.33 7.26 3.47
C THR A 221 11.85 7.42 3.46
N THR A 222 12.52 6.92 4.50
CA THR A 222 13.98 6.90 4.68
C THR A 222 14.45 5.50 5.08
N SER A 223 15.76 5.24 5.02
CA SER A 223 16.32 3.97 5.50
C SER A 223 16.02 3.76 6.99
N GLY A 224 16.01 2.51 7.45
CA GLY A 224 15.71 2.24 8.86
C GLY A 224 15.54 0.77 9.18
N THR A 225 15.14 0.50 10.41
CA THR A 225 14.91 -0.86 10.92
C THR A 225 13.51 -0.96 11.50
N LEU A 226 12.80 -2.05 11.19
CA LEU A 226 11.55 -2.43 11.84
C LEU A 226 11.75 -3.73 12.61
N ASN A 227 11.65 -3.68 13.93
CA ASN A 227 11.57 -4.85 14.82
C ASN A 227 10.11 -5.03 15.22
N ASN A 228 9.38 -5.87 14.48
CA ASN A 228 7.95 -6.05 14.68
C ASN A 228 7.64 -7.29 15.51
N ALA A 229 7.06 -7.12 16.70
CA ALA A 229 6.40 -8.18 17.45
C ALA A 229 4.86 -8.04 17.43
N ALA A 230 4.34 -6.91 16.94
CA ALA A 230 2.94 -6.51 16.95
C ALA A 230 2.13 -6.99 15.74
N ALA A 231 0.84 -6.67 15.74
CA ALA A 231 0.00 -6.72 14.54
C ALA A 231 0.09 -5.39 13.78
N ILE A 232 0.57 -5.40 12.53
CA ILE A 232 0.60 -4.27 11.61
C ILE A 232 -0.36 -4.57 10.46
N THR A 233 -1.38 -3.73 10.27
CA THR A 233 -2.40 -3.94 9.23
C THR A 233 -2.61 -2.69 8.36
N GLY A 234 -2.67 -2.85 7.05
CA GLY A 234 -3.15 -1.77 6.18
C GLY A 234 -4.64 -1.52 6.37
N GLY A 235 -5.08 -0.27 6.18
CA GLY A 235 -6.49 0.09 6.22
C GLY A 235 -7.29 -0.56 5.10
N ASN A 236 -8.57 -0.81 5.32
CA ASN A 236 -9.45 -1.32 4.26
C ASN A 236 -9.88 -0.18 3.35
N GLY A 237 -10.12 -0.47 2.09
CA GLY A 237 -10.60 0.52 1.14
C GLY A 237 -10.78 -0.10 -0.23
N TYR A 238 -11.25 0.68 -1.18
CA TYR A 238 -11.35 0.24 -2.57
C TYR A 238 -10.03 -0.36 -3.06
N GLU A 239 -8.93 0.29 -2.74
CA GLU A 239 -7.63 -0.37 -2.66
C GLU A 239 -7.25 -0.52 -1.19
N GLY A 240 -7.09 -1.75 -0.73
CA GLY A 240 -6.59 -2.02 0.61
C GLY A 240 -5.17 -1.45 0.78
N GLY A 241 -4.95 -0.75 1.88
CA GLY A 241 -3.64 -0.22 2.24
C GLY A 241 -2.65 -1.35 2.50
N LYS A 242 -1.36 -1.10 2.30
CA LYS A 242 -0.34 -2.12 2.58
C LYS A 242 -0.07 -2.23 4.08
N GLY A 243 0.38 -3.39 4.56
CA GLY A 243 0.82 -3.50 5.96
C GLY A 243 2.03 -2.60 6.22
N VAL A 244 3.10 -2.82 5.47
CA VAL A 244 4.33 -1.99 5.49
C VAL A 244 4.69 -1.57 4.06
N VAL A 245 5.02 -0.29 3.88
CA VAL A 245 5.49 0.29 2.61
C VAL A 245 6.90 0.83 2.78
N LEU A 246 7.77 0.52 1.83
CA LEU A 246 9.17 0.94 1.83
C LEU A 246 9.49 1.69 0.54
N PHE A 247 9.58 3.02 0.63
CA PHE A 247 10.02 3.86 -0.47
C PHE A 247 11.54 4.07 -0.48
N ALA A 248 12.19 3.82 0.65
CA ALA A 248 13.63 3.97 0.80
C ALA A 248 14.36 2.62 0.64
N PRO A 249 15.58 2.64 0.08
CA PRO A 249 16.48 1.49 0.10
C PRO A 249 17.08 1.29 1.50
N ASN A 250 17.75 0.15 1.70
CA ASN A 250 18.50 -0.20 2.92
C ASN A 250 17.65 -0.26 4.19
N VAL A 251 16.44 -0.83 4.07
CA VAL A 251 15.58 -1.10 5.22
C VAL A 251 15.76 -2.55 5.68
N SER A 252 15.81 -2.75 6.98
CA SER A 252 15.83 -4.09 7.60
C SER A 252 14.54 -4.33 8.37
N ILE A 253 13.86 -5.44 8.08
CA ILE A 253 12.65 -5.85 8.81
C ILE A 253 12.94 -7.17 9.53
N THR A 254 12.74 -7.18 10.84
CA THR A 254 12.63 -8.40 11.65
C THR A 254 11.17 -8.54 12.07
N ASN A 255 10.46 -9.52 11.53
CA ASN A 255 9.05 -9.75 11.83
C ASN A 255 8.87 -11.02 12.65
N GLU A 256 8.47 -10.87 13.92
CA GLU A 256 8.00 -11.92 14.83
C GLU A 256 6.48 -11.88 15.02
N GLY A 257 5.85 -10.74 14.72
CA GLY A 257 4.42 -10.52 14.81
C GLY A 257 3.63 -10.87 13.55
N VAL A 258 2.59 -10.09 13.26
CA VAL A 258 1.76 -10.24 12.06
C VAL A 258 1.84 -8.96 11.23
N ILE A 259 2.18 -9.07 9.95
CA ILE A 259 2.06 -7.99 8.98
C ILE A 259 1.00 -8.37 7.96
N LYS A 260 -0.01 -7.52 7.77
CA LYS A 260 -1.13 -7.81 6.88
C LYS A 260 -1.52 -6.61 6.02
N GLY A 261 -1.79 -6.86 4.74
CA GLY A 261 -2.44 -5.88 3.88
C GLY A 261 -3.93 -5.70 4.19
N GLY A 262 -4.43 -4.48 4.00
CA GLY A 262 -5.85 -4.16 4.11
C GLY A 262 -6.67 -4.88 3.05
N ASN A 263 -7.94 -5.16 3.36
CA ASN A 263 -8.81 -5.84 2.42
C ASN A 263 -9.44 -4.85 1.43
N GLY A 264 -9.75 -5.35 0.24
CA GLY A 264 -10.72 -4.72 -0.64
C GLY A 264 -12.15 -4.96 -0.13
N PRO A 265 -13.10 -4.05 -0.38
CA PRO A 265 -14.51 -4.23 -0.01
C PRO A 265 -15.12 -5.41 -0.75
N SER A 266 -15.76 -6.32 -0.02
CA SER A 266 -16.39 -7.53 -0.56
C SER A 266 -17.44 -7.27 -1.66
N ALA A 267 -18.06 -6.09 -1.67
CA ALA A 267 -19.19 -5.78 -2.54
C ALA A 267 -18.82 -5.24 -3.94
N MET A 268 -17.63 -4.65 -4.14
CA MET A 268 -17.39 -3.76 -5.29
C MET A 268 -16.07 -3.92 -6.04
N GLY A 269 -15.36 -5.03 -5.85
CA GLY A 269 -14.21 -5.34 -6.71
C GLY A 269 -12.93 -4.58 -6.41
N GLY A 270 -12.71 -4.28 -5.14
CA GLY A 270 -11.47 -3.64 -4.71
C GLY A 270 -10.25 -4.56 -4.76
N THR A 271 -9.08 -3.94 -4.99
CA THR A 271 -7.77 -4.61 -4.89
C THR A 271 -7.33 -4.62 -3.44
N ALA A 272 -6.80 -5.73 -2.94
CA ALA A 272 -6.26 -5.75 -1.59
C ALA A 272 -4.84 -5.20 -1.48
N GLY A 273 -4.47 -4.84 -0.25
CA GLY A 273 -3.12 -4.45 0.11
C GLY A 273 -2.17 -5.64 0.18
N ALA A 274 -0.91 -5.46 -0.19
CA ALA A 274 0.12 -6.42 0.15
C ALA A 274 0.47 -6.35 1.65
N GLY A 275 0.99 -7.44 2.20
CA GLY A 275 1.56 -7.43 3.55
C GLY A 275 2.74 -6.45 3.62
N ILE A 276 3.76 -6.68 2.80
CA ILE A 276 4.92 -5.80 2.64
C ILE A 276 5.05 -5.38 1.17
N SER A 277 5.29 -4.10 0.91
CA SER A 277 5.58 -3.56 -0.42
C SER A 277 6.93 -2.83 -0.38
N VAL A 278 7.87 -3.26 -1.21
CA VAL A 278 9.27 -2.79 -1.21
C VAL A 278 9.72 -2.46 -2.63
N VAL A 279 10.52 -1.39 -2.77
CA VAL A 279 11.12 -0.99 -4.04
C VAL A 279 12.50 -1.61 -4.25
N SER A 280 13.45 -1.55 -3.31
CA SER A 280 14.77 -2.18 -3.47
C SER A 280 15.54 -2.34 -2.15
N ASP A 281 16.68 -3.04 -2.21
CA ASP A 281 17.74 -3.07 -1.20
C ASP A 281 17.25 -3.30 0.24
N THR A 282 16.37 -4.28 0.42
CA THR A 282 15.72 -4.55 1.71
C THR A 282 16.05 -5.95 2.18
N THR A 283 16.29 -6.11 3.48
CA THR A 283 16.38 -7.43 4.13
C THR A 283 15.14 -7.65 4.99
N ILE A 284 14.46 -8.76 4.79
CA ILE A 284 13.27 -9.18 5.55
C ILE A 284 13.59 -10.51 6.21
N ASN A 285 13.66 -10.53 7.54
CA ASN A 285 13.77 -11.72 8.37
C ASN A 285 12.41 -12.00 9.02
N ASN A 286 11.72 -13.04 8.55
CA ASN A 286 10.37 -13.38 8.96
C ASN A 286 10.31 -14.68 9.76
N THR A 287 9.98 -14.57 11.04
CA THR A 287 9.62 -15.69 11.91
C THR A 287 8.13 -15.68 12.27
N GLY A 288 7.47 -14.53 12.16
CA GLY A 288 6.03 -14.32 12.29
C GLY A 288 5.24 -14.59 11.00
N ALA A 289 4.07 -13.96 10.88
CA ALA A 289 3.18 -14.12 9.72
C ALA A 289 3.17 -12.87 8.83
N ILE A 290 3.23 -13.06 7.51
CA ILE A 290 3.02 -12.00 6.52
C ILE A 290 1.87 -12.39 5.59
N ASN A 291 0.86 -11.54 5.47
CA ASN A 291 -0.36 -11.84 4.72
C ASN A 291 -0.73 -10.70 3.76
N GLY A 292 -1.06 -11.05 2.52
CA GLY A 292 -1.83 -10.17 1.66
C GLY A 292 -3.24 -9.96 2.22
N GLY A 293 -3.84 -8.82 1.89
CA GLY A 293 -5.24 -8.55 2.14
C GLY A 293 -6.15 -9.35 1.21
N ASN A 294 -7.41 -9.54 1.59
CA ASN A 294 -8.37 -10.22 0.72
C ASN A 294 -8.97 -9.23 -0.28
N GLY A 295 -8.92 -9.59 -1.55
CA GLY A 295 -9.55 -8.83 -2.64
C GLY A 295 -11.00 -9.26 -2.83
N ALA A 296 -11.75 -8.44 -3.55
CA ALA A 296 -13.12 -8.75 -3.95
C ALA A 296 -13.27 -8.74 -5.48
N SER A 297 -14.40 -9.25 -5.96
CA SER A 297 -14.69 -9.34 -7.39
C SER A 297 -15.97 -8.60 -7.72
N PHE A 298 -15.83 -7.45 -8.36
CA PHE A 298 -16.88 -6.85 -9.15
C PHE A 298 -16.27 -5.91 -10.18
N THR A 299 -16.91 -5.76 -11.34
CA THR A 299 -16.52 -4.78 -12.35
C THR A 299 -17.61 -3.73 -12.36
N SER A 300 -17.33 -2.55 -11.81
CA SER A 300 -18.24 -1.41 -11.92
C SER A 300 -17.46 -0.23 -12.48
N ASN A 301 -17.94 0.33 -13.58
CA ASN A 301 -17.50 1.65 -14.02
C ASN A 301 -18.16 2.66 -13.09
N TYR A 302 -17.35 3.48 -12.42
CA TYR A 302 -17.87 4.55 -11.59
C TYR A 302 -17.44 5.91 -12.14
N SER A 303 -18.41 6.82 -12.20
CA SER A 303 -18.20 8.23 -12.49
C SER A 303 -18.75 9.04 -11.31
N GLY A 304 -17.90 9.74 -10.58
CA GLY A 304 -18.28 10.54 -9.43
C GLY A 304 -17.25 11.59 -9.05
N ALA A 305 -17.51 12.30 -7.95
CA ALA A 305 -16.57 13.30 -7.43
C ALA A 305 -15.26 12.64 -6.96
N GLU A 306 -14.16 13.36 -7.08
CA GLU A 306 -12.87 12.86 -6.62
C GLU A 306 -12.72 13.08 -5.11
N GLY A 307 -12.43 12.00 -4.39
CA GLY A 307 -12.14 12.05 -2.97
C GLY A 307 -10.74 12.61 -2.71
N GLY A 308 -10.55 13.21 -1.53
CA GLY A 308 -9.24 13.68 -1.08
C GLY A 308 -8.29 12.52 -0.83
N ASN A 309 -6.99 12.71 -1.11
CA ASN A 309 -5.98 11.71 -0.76
C ASN A 309 -5.66 11.79 0.73
N GLY A 310 -5.51 10.63 1.38
CA GLY A 310 -5.00 10.52 2.74
C GLY A 310 -3.50 10.81 2.81
N SER A 311 -3.03 11.30 3.96
CA SER A 311 -1.63 11.65 4.25
C SER A 311 -0.65 10.49 4.03
N GLY A 312 -1.10 9.25 4.22
CA GLY A 312 -0.35 8.02 3.97
C GLY A 312 -0.20 7.65 2.48
N GLY A 313 -0.51 8.56 1.56
CA GLY A 313 -0.51 8.32 0.13
C GLY A 313 -1.70 7.50 -0.38
N ALA A 314 -2.70 7.22 0.48
CA ALA A 314 -3.91 6.54 0.05
C ALA A 314 -4.72 7.46 -0.86
N ILE A 315 -5.03 6.96 -2.04
CA ILE A 315 -5.76 7.71 -3.05
C ILE A 315 -7.24 7.78 -2.66
N GLY A 316 -7.82 8.99 -2.70
CA GLY A 316 -9.28 9.14 -2.64
C GLY A 316 -9.93 8.61 -3.93
N SER A 317 -11.24 8.43 -3.91
CA SER A 317 -12.03 8.02 -5.08
C SER A 317 -11.60 8.74 -6.36
N ARG A 318 -11.33 8.03 -7.45
CA ARG A 318 -11.08 8.60 -8.78
C ARG A 318 -11.94 7.92 -9.84
N ASN A 319 -12.17 8.63 -10.95
CA ASN A 319 -12.87 8.10 -12.12
C ASN A 319 -12.00 7.07 -12.84
N ASN A 320 -11.98 5.84 -12.33
CA ASN A 320 -11.25 4.74 -12.94
C ASN A 320 -12.11 4.12 -14.05
N ASN A 321 -11.85 4.54 -15.29
CA ASN A 321 -12.47 3.96 -16.49
C ASN A 321 -11.75 2.66 -16.95
N GLY A 322 -11.21 1.89 -15.99
CA GLY A 322 -10.38 0.72 -16.23
C GLY A 322 -10.99 -0.55 -15.67
N SER A 323 -10.82 -1.67 -16.39
CA SER A 323 -11.16 -3.00 -15.89
C SER A 323 -10.21 -3.36 -14.75
N ILE A 324 -10.64 -3.16 -13.50
CA ILE A 324 -9.86 -3.65 -12.35
C ILE A 324 -9.95 -5.17 -12.32
N THR A 325 -8.80 -5.81 -12.45
CA THR A 325 -8.67 -7.26 -12.34
C THR A 325 -8.69 -7.67 -10.87
N ARG A 326 -9.13 -8.90 -10.61
CA ARG A 326 -9.57 -9.41 -9.31
C ARG A 326 -8.37 -9.72 -8.43
N LEU A 327 -7.84 -8.74 -7.68
CA LEU A 327 -6.57 -8.93 -6.99
C LEU A 327 -6.71 -9.02 -5.45
N GLY A 328 -6.46 -10.21 -4.92
CA GLY A 328 -5.97 -10.36 -3.56
C GLY A 328 -4.60 -9.68 -3.43
N GLY A 329 -4.22 -9.29 -2.23
CA GLY A 329 -2.91 -8.72 -1.98
C GLY A 329 -1.83 -9.79 -2.01
N GLU A 330 -0.60 -9.43 -2.34
CA GLU A 330 0.54 -10.35 -2.18
C GLU A 330 0.99 -10.38 -0.71
N GLY A 331 1.63 -11.46 -0.27
CA GLY A 331 2.30 -11.42 1.04
C GLY A 331 3.42 -10.38 1.02
N ILE A 332 4.34 -10.51 0.06
CA ILE A 332 5.43 -9.57 -0.20
C ILE A 332 5.42 -9.21 -1.69
N ASN A 333 5.37 -7.91 -1.99
CA ASN A 333 5.57 -7.35 -3.33
C ASN A 333 6.89 -6.58 -3.38
N ALA A 334 7.89 -7.11 -4.08
CA ALA A 334 9.18 -6.48 -4.28
C ALA A 334 9.33 -6.05 -5.75
N THR A 335 9.15 -4.75 -6.01
CA THR A 335 9.10 -4.21 -7.37
C THR A 335 10.46 -3.86 -7.98
N GLY A 336 11.55 -4.01 -7.22
CA GLY A 336 12.93 -3.88 -7.69
C GLY A 336 13.88 -4.86 -7.03
N GLY A 337 15.16 -4.74 -7.39
CA GLY A 337 16.18 -5.74 -7.08
C GLY A 337 16.82 -5.64 -5.70
N ASN A 338 17.74 -6.57 -5.45
CA ASN A 338 18.51 -6.69 -4.20
C ASN A 338 17.64 -6.87 -2.94
N VAL A 339 16.47 -7.49 -3.05
CA VAL A 339 15.64 -7.82 -1.89
C VAL A 339 16.00 -9.21 -1.39
N THR A 340 16.33 -9.31 -0.11
CA THR A 340 16.60 -10.58 0.58
C THR A 340 15.46 -10.90 1.54
N VAL A 341 14.78 -12.02 1.34
CA VAL A 341 13.77 -12.55 2.26
C VAL A 341 14.31 -13.83 2.88
N ILE A 342 14.45 -13.86 4.20
CA ILE A 342 14.78 -15.03 5.00
C ILE A 342 13.54 -15.37 5.81
N THR A 343 12.99 -16.57 5.66
CA THR A 343 11.73 -16.92 6.33
C THR A 343 11.76 -18.29 6.98
N SER A 344 11.34 -18.33 8.24
CA SER A 344 10.96 -19.53 8.99
C SER A 344 9.48 -19.49 9.42
N GLY A 345 8.75 -18.43 9.05
CA GLY A 345 7.33 -18.26 9.33
C GLY A 345 6.43 -18.34 8.08
N PRO A 346 5.10 -18.33 8.24
CA PRO A 346 4.14 -18.37 7.14
C PRO A 346 4.10 -17.06 6.35
N ILE A 347 4.02 -17.17 5.03
CA ILE A 347 3.75 -16.05 4.11
C ILE A 347 2.60 -16.43 3.18
N SER A 348 1.54 -15.64 3.18
CA SER A 348 0.33 -15.90 2.38
C SER A 348 0.03 -14.75 1.43
N GLY A 349 -0.30 -15.07 0.19
CA GLY A 349 -1.10 -14.18 -0.64
C GLY A 349 -2.53 -14.12 -0.10
N GLY A 350 -3.22 -13.04 -0.41
CA GLY A 350 -4.62 -12.83 -0.08
C GLY A 350 -5.54 -13.61 -1.01
N ALA A 351 -6.72 -13.95 -0.51
CA ALA A 351 -7.74 -14.57 -1.34
C ALA A 351 -8.33 -13.52 -2.30
N ALA A 352 -8.51 -13.89 -3.57
CA ALA A 352 -9.38 -13.15 -4.47
C ALA A 352 -10.78 -13.74 -4.40
N PHE A 353 -11.69 -13.03 -3.74
CA PHE A 353 -13.07 -13.50 -3.64
C PHE A 353 -13.82 -13.24 -4.94
N THR A 354 -14.47 -14.27 -5.48
CA THR A 354 -15.45 -14.13 -6.57
C THR A 354 -16.86 -14.33 -6.05
N ALA A 355 -17.64 -13.26 -5.94
CA ALA A 355 -19.06 -13.38 -5.65
C ALA A 355 -19.77 -14.09 -6.82
N GLY A 356 -20.47 -15.21 -6.55
CA GLY A 356 -21.34 -15.87 -7.52
C GLY A 356 -20.68 -16.83 -8.51
N MET A 357 -19.37 -17.09 -8.44
CA MET A 357 -18.76 -18.19 -9.17
C MET A 357 -17.89 -19.04 -8.24
N ASP A 358 -18.33 -20.29 -8.02
CA ASP A 358 -17.67 -21.33 -7.22
C ASP A 358 -16.33 -21.84 -7.81
N ILE A 359 -15.82 -21.19 -8.86
CA ILE A 359 -14.88 -21.89 -9.76
C ILE A 359 -13.40 -21.60 -9.46
N PHE A 360 -13.01 -20.48 -8.81
CA PHE A 360 -11.60 -20.35 -8.38
C PHE A 360 -11.43 -19.43 -7.16
N ASN A 361 -11.33 -20.01 -5.95
CA ASN A 361 -10.68 -19.34 -4.82
C ASN A 361 -9.19 -19.22 -5.14
N ARG A 362 -8.80 -18.22 -5.95
CA ARG A 362 -7.40 -17.99 -6.28
C ARG A 362 -6.76 -17.22 -5.14
N THR A 363 -5.81 -17.85 -4.48
CA THR A 363 -4.86 -17.14 -3.65
C THR A 363 -3.89 -16.39 -4.56
N TYR A 364 -3.57 -15.14 -4.20
CA TYR A 364 -2.51 -14.38 -4.83
C TYR A 364 -1.12 -14.95 -4.54
N ASN A 365 -0.10 -14.42 -5.21
CA ASN A 365 1.27 -14.80 -4.91
C ASN A 365 1.59 -14.51 -3.44
N ALA A 366 2.26 -15.45 -2.79
CA ALA A 366 2.83 -15.22 -1.47
C ALA A 366 3.96 -14.20 -1.57
N ILE A 367 4.80 -14.32 -2.60
CA ILE A 367 5.89 -13.39 -2.88
C ILE A 367 5.98 -13.15 -4.39
N THR A 368 6.07 -11.88 -4.78
CA THR A 368 6.52 -11.49 -6.13
C THR A 368 7.80 -10.69 -6.00
N PHE A 369 8.86 -11.15 -6.66
CA PHE A 369 10.08 -10.39 -6.90
C PHE A 369 10.07 -9.82 -8.32
N SER A 370 10.63 -8.64 -8.48
CA SER A 370 10.99 -8.04 -9.77
C SER A 370 12.45 -7.58 -9.68
N GLY A 371 13.10 -7.35 -10.83
CA GLY A 371 14.51 -6.94 -10.81
C GLY A 371 15.49 -8.10 -10.54
N ASP A 372 16.75 -7.72 -10.37
CA ASP A 372 17.90 -8.64 -10.25
C ASP A 372 18.34 -8.87 -8.80
N ASN A 373 19.14 -9.91 -8.59
CA ASN A 373 19.83 -10.19 -7.31
C ASN A 373 18.89 -10.39 -6.10
N ASN A 374 17.63 -10.76 -6.31
CA ASN A 374 16.76 -11.10 -5.20
C ASN A 374 17.15 -12.44 -4.60
N VAL A 375 17.00 -12.59 -3.29
CA VAL A 375 17.32 -13.81 -2.57
C VAL A 375 16.12 -14.21 -1.72
N LEU A 376 15.66 -15.44 -1.89
CA LEU A 376 14.73 -16.08 -0.96
C LEU A 376 15.43 -17.22 -0.24
N GLU A 377 15.64 -17.09 1.06
CA GLU A 377 16.13 -18.15 1.92
C GLU A 377 14.98 -18.79 2.71
N LEU A 378 14.80 -20.08 2.49
CA LEU A 378 13.82 -20.91 3.19
C LEU A 378 14.50 -21.59 4.37
N GLN A 379 13.98 -21.37 5.58
CA GLN A 379 14.43 -22.01 6.80
C GLN A 379 13.32 -22.90 7.38
N ASN A 380 13.69 -23.87 8.21
CA ASN A 380 12.72 -24.78 8.82
C ASN A 380 11.54 -24.02 9.47
N GLY A 381 10.31 -24.43 9.14
CA GLY A 381 9.08 -23.76 9.57
C GLY A 381 8.41 -22.87 8.49
N TYR A 382 9.11 -22.59 7.39
CA TYR A 382 8.52 -21.84 6.28
C TYR A 382 7.24 -22.50 5.76
N SER A 383 6.26 -21.68 5.38
CA SER A 383 5.10 -22.14 4.63
C SER A 383 4.56 -21.04 3.73
N PHE A 384 4.10 -21.42 2.54
CA PHE A 384 3.52 -20.50 1.58
C PHE A 384 2.09 -20.91 1.24
N VAL A 385 1.21 -19.91 1.22
CA VAL A 385 -0.13 -20.02 0.63
C VAL A 385 -0.17 -19.04 -0.53
N GLY A 386 -0.10 -19.58 -1.75
CA GLY A 386 0.19 -18.79 -2.97
C GLY A 386 1.57 -19.11 -3.55
N ASN A 387 1.86 -18.55 -4.72
CA ASN A 387 3.10 -18.80 -5.44
C ASN A 387 4.22 -17.84 -5.02
N VAL A 388 5.46 -18.25 -5.24
CA VAL A 388 6.66 -17.41 -5.16
C VAL A 388 7.19 -17.21 -6.58
N VAL A 389 7.18 -15.98 -7.07
CA VAL A 389 7.44 -15.68 -8.48
C VAL A 389 8.52 -14.61 -8.62
N CYS A 390 9.57 -14.89 -9.40
CA CYS A 390 10.40 -13.83 -9.97
C CYS A 390 9.76 -13.37 -11.30
N SER A 391 9.12 -12.22 -11.28
CA SER A 391 8.40 -11.63 -12.41
C SER A 391 9.34 -10.82 -13.30
N GLY A 392 9.13 -10.90 -14.62
CA GLY A 392 9.86 -10.12 -15.64
C GLY A 392 10.88 -10.96 -16.42
N SER A 393 10.88 -10.81 -17.75
CA SER A 393 11.87 -11.46 -18.62
C SER A 393 13.20 -10.69 -18.57
N GLY A 394 14.31 -11.41 -18.46
CA GLY A 394 15.65 -10.81 -18.47
C GLY A 394 16.22 -10.47 -17.10
N HIS A 395 15.48 -10.71 -16.01
CA HIS A 395 16.05 -10.61 -14.68
C HIS A 395 17.00 -11.76 -14.38
N THR A 396 18.10 -11.44 -13.71
CA THR A 396 19.22 -12.34 -13.47
C THR A 396 19.63 -12.36 -12.00
N ASN A 397 20.32 -13.44 -11.64
CA ASN A 397 20.87 -13.66 -10.31
C ASN A 397 19.84 -13.67 -9.18
N ASN A 398 18.58 -14.01 -9.48
CA ASN A 398 17.59 -14.33 -8.45
C ASN A 398 17.85 -15.73 -7.89
N ILE A 399 18.02 -15.84 -6.58
CA ILE A 399 18.51 -17.05 -5.90
C ILE A 399 17.45 -17.58 -4.93
N LEU A 400 17.09 -18.85 -5.08
CA LEU A 400 16.38 -19.60 -4.05
C LEU A 400 17.38 -20.40 -3.23
N VAL A 401 17.39 -20.16 -1.92
CA VAL A 401 18.31 -20.77 -0.97
C VAL A 401 17.53 -21.67 -0.02
N LEU A 402 17.99 -22.90 0.15
CA LEU A 402 17.59 -23.78 1.24
C LEU A 402 18.58 -23.59 2.40
N GLY A 403 18.17 -22.84 3.42
CA GLY A 403 19.03 -22.34 4.49
C GLY A 403 18.72 -22.93 5.87
N GLY A 404 19.19 -22.23 6.92
CA GLY A 404 18.98 -22.59 8.31
C GLY A 404 19.94 -23.65 8.89
N THR A 405 19.82 -23.90 10.19
CA THR A 405 20.64 -24.87 10.96
C THR A 405 19.92 -26.16 11.29
N VAL A 406 18.62 -26.23 10.96
CA VAL A 406 17.74 -27.37 11.27
C VAL A 406 17.34 -28.03 9.96
N ASP A 407 17.54 -29.34 9.87
CA ASP A 407 17.13 -30.12 8.71
C ASP A 407 15.60 -30.08 8.55
N SER A 408 15.16 -29.87 7.30
CA SER A 408 13.74 -29.89 6.94
C SER A 408 13.56 -30.55 5.57
N THR A 409 12.33 -30.95 5.26
CA THR A 409 12.00 -31.49 3.94
C THR A 409 11.70 -30.34 2.97
N PHE A 410 12.24 -30.43 1.76
CA PHE A 410 11.90 -29.56 0.64
C PHE A 410 11.49 -30.42 -0.55
N ASP A 411 10.31 -30.15 -1.09
CA ASP A 411 9.83 -30.84 -2.28
C ASP A 411 10.38 -30.17 -3.55
N VAL A 412 11.40 -30.79 -4.13
CA VAL A 412 12.06 -30.30 -5.35
C VAL A 412 11.14 -30.27 -6.57
N ALA A 413 10.01 -31.00 -6.56
CA ALA A 413 9.03 -30.92 -7.64
C ALA A 413 8.31 -29.56 -7.68
N LYS A 414 8.45 -28.75 -6.62
CA LYS A 414 7.93 -27.37 -6.57
C LYS A 414 8.79 -26.37 -7.35
N LEU A 415 10.03 -26.74 -7.74
CA LEU A 415 10.93 -25.86 -8.49
C LEU A 415 10.51 -25.79 -9.96
N GLY A 416 10.37 -24.56 -10.48
CA GLY A 416 9.97 -24.33 -11.88
C GLY A 416 8.53 -24.72 -12.20
N SER A 417 7.77 -25.21 -11.21
CA SER A 417 6.32 -25.39 -11.30
C SER A 417 5.59 -24.15 -10.77
N ASP A 418 4.28 -24.24 -10.60
CA ASP A 418 3.47 -23.09 -10.19
C ASP A 418 3.91 -22.48 -8.84
N SER A 419 4.58 -23.24 -7.95
CA SER A 419 4.95 -22.76 -6.61
C SER A 419 6.20 -21.89 -6.54
N TYR A 420 7.28 -22.20 -7.27
CA TYR A 420 8.52 -21.41 -7.30
C TYR A 420 8.96 -21.16 -8.74
N GLN A 421 8.76 -19.94 -9.22
CA GLN A 421 8.91 -19.62 -10.63
C GLN A 421 10.08 -18.67 -10.89
N ASN A 422 10.81 -18.94 -11.98
CA ASN A 422 11.80 -18.06 -12.60
C ASN A 422 13.03 -17.67 -11.75
N PHE A 423 13.41 -18.47 -10.76
CA PHE A 423 14.71 -18.32 -10.11
C PHE A 423 15.83 -18.76 -11.05
N ASN A 424 16.94 -18.01 -11.06
CA ASN A 424 18.10 -18.29 -11.92
C ASN A 424 19.08 -19.27 -11.26
N LYS A 425 19.09 -19.33 -9.93
CA LYS A 425 20.03 -20.13 -9.14
C LYS A 425 19.32 -20.78 -7.96
N TYR A 426 19.79 -21.97 -7.61
CA TYR A 426 19.36 -22.72 -6.45
C TYR A 426 20.58 -23.06 -5.61
N GLU A 427 20.55 -22.75 -4.31
CA GLU A 427 21.66 -22.98 -3.40
C GLU A 427 21.19 -23.75 -2.16
N LYS A 428 22.03 -24.63 -1.63
CA LYS A 428 21.94 -25.07 -0.24
C LYS A 428 23.00 -24.32 0.56
N ARG A 429 22.59 -23.67 1.64
CA ARG A 429 23.49 -23.10 2.65
C ARG A 429 23.28 -23.85 3.95
N ASP A 430 24.33 -24.50 4.43
CA ASP A 430 24.35 -25.07 5.76
C ASP A 430 25.15 -24.15 6.66
N LEU A 431 24.61 -23.82 7.83
CA LEU A 431 25.38 -23.13 8.86
C LEU A 431 26.21 -24.18 9.63
N ILE A 432 27.26 -24.72 9.00
CA ILE A 432 28.21 -25.59 9.72
C ILE A 432 29.34 -24.68 10.23
N LEU A 433 29.25 -24.31 11.51
CA LEU A 433 30.33 -23.74 12.33
C LEU A 433 31.26 -22.74 11.59
N GLY A 434 30.67 -21.67 11.05
CA GLY A 434 31.42 -20.50 10.60
C GLY A 434 31.98 -20.52 9.17
N HIS A 435 31.71 -21.54 8.36
CA HIS A 435 32.09 -21.57 6.94
C HIS A 435 30.89 -21.91 6.05
N TYR A 436 30.40 -20.93 5.28
CA TYR A 436 29.41 -21.18 4.23
C TYR A 436 30.03 -22.05 3.13
N ARG A 437 29.61 -23.31 3.05
CA ARG A 437 30.00 -24.21 1.95
C ARG A 437 28.90 -24.16 0.88
N ILE A 438 29.17 -23.54 -0.26
CA ILE A 438 28.26 -23.57 -1.43
C ILE A 438 28.30 -24.97 -2.03
N LEU A 439 27.25 -25.76 -1.80
CA LEU A 439 27.11 -27.11 -2.35
C LEU A 439 26.35 -27.03 -3.69
N GLN A 440 27.12 -27.00 -4.79
CA GLN A 440 26.75 -27.15 -6.20
C GLN A 440 25.69 -26.18 -6.79
N GLN A 441 26.11 -25.46 -7.84
CA GLN A 441 25.22 -24.86 -8.84
C GLN A 441 24.75 -25.95 -9.81
N ARG A 442 23.44 -26.05 -10.07
CA ARG A 442 22.89 -26.78 -11.22
C ARG A 442 22.29 -25.81 -12.22
#